data_AF-A0A3G4VZ11-F1
#
_entry.id   AF-A0A3G4VZ11-F1
#
_cell.length_a   1.000
_cell.length_b   1.000
_cell.length_c   1.000
_cell.angle_alpha   90.00
_cell.angle_beta   90.00
_cell.angle_gamma   90.00
#
_symmetry.space_group_name_H-M   'P 1'
#
loop_
_entity.id
_entity.type
_entity.pdbx_description
1 polymer ?
#
loop_
_entity_poly.entity_id
_entity_poly.type
_entity_poly.pdbx_seq_one_letter_code
_entity_poly.pdbx_strand_id
1 'polypeptide(L)'
;MLHAIPLPRQVDIDHLLIGPGGVFTINTKRHPQKRVWVGDDMVKVNGGKAQPYVIKSRAEAGRARKVLGQYCDFDVPVRPILVFVDVLKLDVVPTQLSVRVLQERAVSALGPLSGVLTAPQIEHLYSVARDRRVWFDA
;
A
#
# COMPACT_ATOMS: atom_id res chain seq x y z
N MET A 1 5.51 9.40 -7.51
CA MET A 1 5.28 7.97 -7.18
C MET A 1 6.57 7.21 -7.43
N LEU A 2 6.87 6.20 -6.61
CA LEU A 2 7.96 5.25 -6.84
C LEU A 2 7.37 3.86 -7.09
N HIS A 3 8.11 3.02 -7.80
CA HIS A 3 7.70 1.68 -8.18
C HIS A 3 8.81 0.68 -7.87
N ALA A 4 8.43 -0.58 -7.61
CA ALA A 4 9.34 -1.70 -7.41
C ALA A 4 10.44 -1.36 -6.38
N ILE A 5 10.03 -0.90 -5.20
CA ILE A 5 10.96 -0.58 -4.12
C ILE A 5 11.45 -1.90 -3.53
N PRO A 6 12.76 -2.20 -3.63
CA PRO A 6 13.29 -3.48 -3.17
C PRO A 6 13.15 -3.59 -1.64
N LEU A 7 12.75 -4.75 -1.16
CA LEU A 7 12.80 -5.13 0.25
C LEU A 7 13.69 -6.38 0.41
N PRO A 8 14.13 -6.69 1.64
CA PRO A 8 14.84 -7.93 1.91
C PRO A 8 14.03 -9.16 1.47
N ARG A 9 14.74 -10.25 1.15
CA ARG A 9 14.16 -11.55 0.70
C ARG A 9 13.52 -11.52 -0.68
N GLN A 10 14.01 -10.68 -1.59
CA GLN A 10 13.57 -10.61 -3.00
C GLN A 10 12.08 -10.32 -3.16
N VAL A 11 11.51 -9.52 -2.26
CA VAL A 11 10.16 -8.97 -2.42
C VAL A 11 10.27 -7.47 -2.61
N ASP A 12 9.25 -6.87 -3.18
CA ASP A 12 9.19 -5.44 -3.43
C ASP A 12 7.85 -4.85 -3.01
N ILE A 13 7.87 -3.55 -2.71
CA ILE A 13 6.66 -2.74 -2.67
C ILE A 13 6.35 -2.40 -4.12
N ASP A 14 5.23 -2.89 -4.65
CA ASP A 14 4.85 -2.64 -6.05
C ASP A 14 4.91 -1.14 -6.34
N HIS A 15 4.33 -0.33 -5.43
CA HIS A 15 4.07 1.08 -5.60
C HIS A 15 4.10 1.86 -4.26
N LEU A 16 4.82 2.97 -4.22
CA LEU A 16 4.82 3.92 -3.11
C LEU A 16 4.37 5.30 -3.60
N LEU A 17 3.21 5.74 -3.13
CA LEU A 17 2.68 7.08 -3.38
C LEU A 17 3.05 7.99 -2.21
N ILE A 18 3.63 9.14 -2.51
CA ILE A 18 3.97 10.19 -1.54
C ILE A 18 3.35 11.48 -2.07
N GLY A 19 2.52 12.13 -1.25
CA GLY A 19 1.85 13.38 -1.61
C GLY A 19 1.16 14.05 -0.42
N PRO A 20 0.39 15.13 -0.66
CA PRO A 20 -0.23 15.94 0.40
C PRO A 20 -1.15 15.16 1.33
N GLY A 21 -1.74 14.08 0.83
CA GLY A 21 -2.57 13.15 1.61
C GLY A 21 -1.77 12.17 2.47
N GLY A 22 -0.44 12.15 2.45
CA GLY A 22 0.37 11.19 3.19
C GLY A 22 1.11 10.21 2.28
N VAL A 23 1.52 9.08 2.87
CA VAL A 23 2.25 8.01 2.17
C VAL A 23 1.36 6.79 2.03
N PHE A 24 1.40 6.13 0.88
CA PHE A 24 0.62 4.92 0.62
C PHE A 24 1.47 3.84 -0.03
N THR A 25 1.50 2.65 0.57
CA THR A 25 1.95 1.44 -0.13
C THR A 25 0.76 0.86 -0.87
N ILE A 26 0.90 0.63 -2.17
CA ILE A 26 -0.15 0.08 -3.00
C ILE A 26 0.31 -1.30 -3.46
N ASN A 27 -0.38 -2.36 -3.03
CA ASN A 27 -0.17 -3.69 -3.55
C ASN A 27 -1.30 -4.05 -4.52
N THR A 28 -0.95 -4.57 -5.69
CA THR A 28 -1.91 -4.88 -6.75
C THR A 28 -2.10 -6.38 -6.91
N LYS A 29 -3.35 -6.82 -7.07
CA LYS A 29 -3.71 -8.22 -7.32
C LYS A 29 -4.66 -8.32 -8.51
N ARG A 30 -4.19 -8.98 -9.56
CA ARG A 30 -4.98 -9.20 -10.78
C ARG A 30 -5.66 -10.57 -10.76
N HIS A 31 -6.99 -10.59 -10.87
CA HIS A 31 -7.77 -11.83 -10.89
C HIS A 31 -8.90 -11.77 -11.94
N PRO A 32 -8.55 -11.93 -13.24
CA PRO A 32 -9.47 -11.79 -14.37
C PRO A 32 -10.70 -12.69 -14.23
N GLN A 33 -11.89 -12.10 -14.35
CA GLN A 33 -13.17 -12.83 -14.31
C GLN A 33 -13.43 -13.61 -13.00
N LYS A 34 -12.71 -13.29 -11.91
CA LYS A 34 -12.90 -13.96 -10.61
C LYS A 34 -13.67 -13.08 -9.64
N ARG A 35 -14.45 -13.71 -8.77
CA ARG A 35 -15.08 -13.08 -7.61
C ARG A 35 -14.09 -13.06 -6.46
N VAL A 36 -13.90 -11.90 -5.85
CA VAL A 36 -12.99 -11.71 -4.72
C VAL A 36 -13.81 -11.30 -3.49
N TRP A 37 -13.63 -12.05 -2.41
CA TRP A 37 -14.12 -11.70 -1.09
C TRP A 37 -12.95 -11.30 -0.22
N VAL A 38 -13.07 -10.17 0.46
CA VAL A 38 -12.04 -9.65 1.38
C VAL A 38 -12.64 -9.57 2.78
N GLY A 39 -12.08 -10.36 3.69
CA GLY A 39 -12.30 -10.30 5.13
C GLY A 39 -11.30 -9.41 5.83
N ASP A 40 -11.27 -9.48 7.16
CA ASP A 40 -10.36 -8.68 7.99
C ASP A 40 -8.89 -8.89 7.65
N ASP A 41 -8.47 -10.15 7.57
CA ASP A 41 -7.06 -10.51 7.39
C ASP A 41 -6.79 -11.26 6.09
N MET A 42 -7.85 -11.83 5.51
CA MET A 42 -7.75 -12.86 4.48
C MET A 42 -8.64 -12.54 3.28
N VAL A 43 -8.17 -12.98 2.12
CA VAL A 43 -8.87 -12.84 0.84
C VAL A 43 -9.18 -14.23 0.29
N LYS A 44 -10.40 -14.41 -0.22
CA LYS A 44 -10.78 -15.61 -0.97
C LYS A 44 -11.09 -15.24 -2.41
N VAL A 45 -10.57 -16.02 -3.35
CA VAL A 45 -10.80 -15.85 -4.79
C VAL A 45 -11.59 -17.05 -5.29
N ASN A 46 -12.78 -16.82 -5.85
CA ASN A 46 -13.75 -17.87 -6.24
C ASN A 46 -14.01 -18.90 -5.13
N GLY A 47 -14.08 -18.46 -3.86
CA GLY A 47 -14.31 -19.35 -2.72
C GLY A 47 -13.15 -20.32 -2.40
N GLY A 48 -12.01 -20.19 -3.08
CA GLY A 48 -10.85 -21.05 -2.88
C GLY A 48 -10.09 -20.79 -1.57
N LYS A 49 -8.86 -21.32 -1.51
CA LYS A 49 -7.97 -21.20 -0.34
C LYS A 49 -7.76 -19.72 0.02
N ALA A 50 -7.92 -19.42 1.32
CA ALA A 50 -7.70 -18.09 1.87
C ALA A 50 -6.23 -17.64 1.69
N GLN A 51 -6.05 -16.42 1.22
CA GLN A 51 -4.76 -15.77 0.96
C GLN A 51 -4.55 -14.58 1.91
N PRO A 52 -3.35 -14.41 2.50
CA PRO A 52 -3.10 -13.38 3.51
C PRO A 52 -2.76 -12.02 2.89
N TYR A 53 -3.46 -11.57 1.84
CA TYR A 53 -3.12 -10.32 1.15
C TYR A 53 -3.26 -9.10 2.05
N VAL A 54 -4.25 -9.08 2.96
CA VAL A 54 -4.46 -7.95 3.87
C VAL A 54 -3.34 -7.87 4.90
N ILE A 55 -3.01 -8.99 5.56
CA ILE A 55 -1.87 -9.09 6.49
C ILE A 55 -0.57 -8.64 5.82
N LYS A 56 -0.30 -9.14 4.60
CA LYS A 56 0.91 -8.78 3.85
C LYS A 56 0.96 -7.28 3.53
N SER A 57 -0.16 -6.69 3.13
CA SER A 57 -0.25 -5.25 2.84
C SER A 57 0.04 -4.40 4.09
N ARG A 58 -0.47 -4.80 5.27
CA ARG A 58 -0.12 -4.12 6.54
C ARG A 58 1.37 -4.23 6.87
N ALA A 59 1.93 -5.43 6.74
CA ALA A 59 3.34 -5.65 7.01
C ALA A 59 4.23 -4.81 6.09
N GLU A 60 3.86 -4.69 4.82
CA GLU A 60 4.53 -3.85 3.83
C GLU A 60 4.49 -2.36 4.23
N ALA A 61 3.31 -1.82 4.56
CA ALA A 61 3.20 -0.45 5.07
C ALA A 61 3.99 -0.23 6.36
N GLY A 62 4.01 -1.22 7.27
CA GLY A 62 4.78 -1.17 8.50
C GLY A 62 6.29 -1.07 8.25
N ARG A 63 6.82 -1.84 7.29
CA ARG A 63 8.23 -1.75 6.88
C ARG A 63 8.54 -0.39 6.26
N ALA A 64 7.70 0.09 5.34
CA ALA A 64 7.89 1.40 4.75
C ALA A 64 7.84 2.53 5.78
N ARG A 65 6.94 2.47 6.75
CA ARG A 65 6.88 3.42 7.86
C ARG A 65 8.16 3.39 8.70
N LYS A 66 8.63 2.19 9.05
CA LYS A 66 9.84 2.00 9.83
C LYS A 66 11.06 2.59 9.12
N VAL A 67 11.26 2.25 7.84
CA VAL A 67 12.38 2.76 7.03
C VAL A 67 12.32 4.27 6.91
N LEU A 68 11.21 4.83 6.41
CA LEU A 68 11.11 6.27 6.18
C LEU A 68 11.22 7.07 7.49
N GLY A 69 10.63 6.56 8.57
CA GLY A 69 10.68 7.17 9.90
C GLY A 69 12.08 7.23 10.51
N GLN A 70 13.03 6.40 10.08
CA GLN A 70 14.43 6.50 10.53
C GLN A 70 15.14 7.75 9.99
N TYR A 71 14.67 8.31 8.89
CA TYR A 71 15.30 9.43 8.19
C TYR A 71 14.46 10.70 8.21
N CYS A 72 13.32 10.70 8.91
CA CYS A 72 12.42 11.85 9.03
C CYS A 72 12.29 12.26 10.50
N ASP A 73 12.22 13.55 10.77
CA ASP A 73 12.00 14.15 12.09
C ASP A 73 10.50 14.35 12.42
N PHE A 74 9.62 13.71 11.65
CA PHE A 74 8.17 13.75 11.80
C PHE A 74 7.57 12.35 11.64
N ASP A 75 6.36 12.14 12.16
CA ASP A 75 5.65 10.88 11.96
C ASP A 75 5.30 10.69 10.47
N VAL A 76 5.65 9.55 9.91
CA VAL A 76 5.39 9.22 8.49
C VAL A 76 4.13 8.35 8.41
N PRO A 77 2.96 8.91 8.04
CA PRO A 77 1.72 8.16 7.99
C PRO A 77 1.64 7.32 6.72
N VAL A 78 2.16 6.09 6.80
CA VAL A 78 2.08 5.11 5.71
C VAL A 78 0.80 4.29 5.83
N ARG A 79 -0.06 4.38 4.82
CA ARG A 79 -1.34 3.67 4.79
C ARG A 79 -1.34 2.59 3.71
N PRO A 80 -1.66 1.32 4.06
CA PRO A 80 -1.71 0.23 3.09
C PRO A 80 -2.98 0.30 2.22
N ILE A 81 -2.79 0.18 0.91
CA ILE A 81 -3.84 0.08 -0.10
C ILE A 81 -3.71 -1.26 -0.82
N LEU A 82 -4.77 -2.04 -0.84
CA LEU A 82 -4.85 -3.29 -1.61
C LEU A 82 -5.78 -3.08 -2.80
N VAL A 83 -5.23 -3.15 -4.02
CA VAL A 83 -5.97 -2.89 -5.26
C VAL A 83 -6.24 -4.21 -5.97
N PHE A 84 -7.50 -4.46 -6.30
CA PHE A 84 -7.90 -5.57 -7.16
C PHE A 84 -8.16 -5.08 -8.59
N VAL A 85 -7.52 -5.76 -9.53
CA VAL A 85 -7.59 -5.46 -10.96
C VAL A 85 -8.30 -6.59 -11.72
N ASP A 86 -9.17 -6.24 -12.65
CA ASP A 86 -9.86 -7.12 -13.61
C ASP A 86 -10.76 -8.17 -12.92
N VAL A 87 -11.30 -7.84 -11.74
CA VAL A 87 -12.16 -8.75 -10.97
C VAL A 87 -13.61 -8.67 -11.45
N LEU A 88 -14.31 -9.80 -11.48
CA LEU A 88 -15.73 -9.86 -11.82
C LEU A 88 -16.59 -9.20 -10.74
N LYS A 89 -16.21 -9.38 -9.48
CA LYS A 89 -16.90 -8.81 -8.32
C LYS A 89 -15.92 -8.69 -7.17
N LEU A 90 -16.02 -7.59 -6.42
CA LEU A 90 -15.28 -7.36 -5.18
C LEU A 90 -16.27 -7.17 -4.03
N ASP A 91 -16.30 -8.13 -3.12
CA ASP A 91 -17.08 -8.09 -1.89
C ASP A 91 -16.12 -7.84 -0.72
N VAL A 92 -16.19 -6.64 -0.13
CA VAL A 92 -15.39 -6.27 1.05
C VAL A 92 -16.31 -6.29 2.25
N VAL A 93 -15.96 -7.05 3.29
CA VAL A 93 -16.77 -7.04 4.51
C VAL A 93 -16.75 -5.65 5.16
N PRO A 94 -17.88 -5.14 5.68
CA PRO A 94 -17.92 -3.86 6.37
C PRO A 94 -17.29 -4.02 7.76
N THR A 95 -15.98 -3.91 7.83
CA THR A 95 -15.20 -3.96 9.07
C THR A 95 -14.21 -2.80 9.09
N GLN A 96 -13.65 -2.48 10.26
CA GLN A 96 -12.63 -1.44 10.40
C GLN A 96 -11.28 -1.92 9.86
N LEU A 97 -11.22 -2.22 8.56
CA LEU A 97 -9.99 -2.64 7.90
C LEU A 97 -8.96 -1.52 8.03
N SER A 98 -7.81 -1.84 8.63
CA SER A 98 -6.62 -0.98 8.59
C SER A 98 -5.99 -0.89 7.19
N VAL A 99 -6.45 -1.72 6.24
CA VAL A 99 -6.07 -1.70 4.83
C VAL A 99 -7.26 -1.22 4.00
N ARG A 100 -7.04 -0.18 3.18
CA ARG A 100 -8.07 0.28 2.26
C ARG A 100 -8.06 -0.61 1.01
N VAL A 101 -9.18 -1.28 0.76
CA VAL A 101 -9.35 -2.16 -0.40
C VAL A 101 -10.05 -1.40 -1.51
N LEU A 102 -9.47 -1.38 -2.71
CA LEU A 102 -9.97 -0.60 -3.85
C LEU A 102 -10.04 -1.45 -5.13
N GLN A 103 -10.91 -1.05 -6.05
CA GLN A 103 -10.79 -1.39 -7.47
C GLN A 103 -10.01 -0.29 -8.20
N GLU A 104 -9.56 -0.55 -9.42
CA GLU A 104 -8.59 0.26 -10.17
C GLU A 104 -9.03 1.71 -10.31
N ARG A 105 -10.32 1.91 -10.62
CA ARG A 105 -10.90 3.24 -10.84
C ARG A 105 -10.89 4.09 -9.57
N ALA A 106 -11.06 3.45 -8.42
CA ALA A 106 -11.15 4.11 -7.12
C ALA A 106 -9.78 4.56 -6.59
N VAL A 107 -8.66 4.12 -7.20
CA VAL A 107 -7.31 4.58 -6.84
C VAL A 107 -7.14 6.09 -7.09
N SER A 108 -7.84 6.63 -8.10
CA SER A 108 -7.82 8.07 -8.41
C SER A 108 -8.30 8.95 -7.24
N ALA A 109 -9.13 8.40 -6.34
CA ALA A 109 -9.59 9.10 -5.13
C ALA A 109 -8.48 9.36 -4.11
N LEU A 110 -7.26 8.84 -4.31
CA LEU A 110 -6.09 9.22 -3.51
C LEU A 110 -5.51 10.57 -3.92
N GLY A 111 -5.70 11.00 -5.17
CA GLY A 111 -5.16 12.25 -5.71
C GLY A 111 -5.59 13.52 -4.98
N PRO A 112 -6.89 13.74 -4.69
CA PRO A 112 -7.35 14.96 -4.02
C PRO A 112 -7.09 14.99 -2.50
N LEU A 113 -6.54 13.92 -1.91
CA LEU A 113 -6.23 13.89 -0.49
C LEU A 113 -5.13 14.90 -0.15
N SER A 114 -5.35 15.68 0.92
CA SER A 114 -4.45 16.75 1.36
C SER A 114 -4.49 16.95 2.88
N GLY A 115 -3.67 17.87 3.40
CA GLY A 115 -3.67 18.26 4.81
C GLY A 115 -2.86 17.37 5.75
N VAL A 116 -2.12 16.39 5.22
CA VAL A 116 -1.32 15.45 6.03
C VAL A 116 0.18 15.76 5.96
N LEU A 117 0.71 15.99 4.75
CA LEU A 117 2.11 16.34 4.55
C LEU A 117 2.24 17.71 3.90
N THR A 118 3.22 18.47 4.37
CA THR A 118 3.66 19.74 3.77
C THR A 118 4.57 19.49 2.57
N ALA A 119 4.72 20.48 1.69
CA ALA A 119 5.61 20.35 0.53
C ALA A 119 7.07 20.01 0.91
N PRO A 120 7.70 20.65 1.93
CA PRO A 120 9.05 20.26 2.36
C PRO A 120 9.14 18.80 2.85
N GLN A 121 8.14 18.31 3.59
CA GLN A 121 8.11 16.92 4.04
C GLN A 121 7.98 15.94 2.88
N ILE A 122 7.18 16.28 1.86
CA ILE A 122 7.03 15.46 0.64
C ILE A 122 8.36 15.36 -0.10
N GLU A 123 9.04 16.48 -0.33
CA GLU A 123 10.35 16.50 -1.00
C GLU A 123 11.40 15.71 -0.22
N HIS A 124 11.43 15.89 1.10
CA HIS A 124 12.32 15.13 1.98
C HIS A 124 12.07 13.62 1.90
N LEU A 125 10.81 13.18 2.00
CA LEU A 125 10.42 11.78 1.84
C LEU A 125 10.80 11.22 0.47
N TYR A 126 10.64 11.99 -0.60
CA TYR A 126 11.08 11.58 -1.93
C TYR A 126 12.60 11.44 -2.03
N SER A 127 13.36 12.30 -1.35
CA SER A 127 14.83 12.20 -1.32
C SER A 127 15.29 10.90 -0.64
N VAL A 128 14.69 10.56 0.51
CA VAL A 128 14.96 9.32 1.26
C VAL A 128 14.51 8.10 0.45
N ALA A 129 13.25 8.09 -0.01
CA ALA A 129 12.66 6.92 -0.65
C ALA A 129 13.36 6.51 -1.95
N ARG A 130 14.01 7.44 -2.65
CA ARG A 130 14.76 7.16 -3.89
C ARG A 130 16.13 6.53 -3.64
N ASP A 131 16.70 6.65 -2.45
CA ASP A 131 17.96 5.99 -2.12
C ASP A 131 17.70 4.50 -1.86
N ARG A 132 18.07 3.62 -2.81
CA ARG A 132 17.83 2.17 -2.69
C ARG A 132 18.48 1.56 -1.44
N ARG A 133 19.53 2.18 -0.88
CA ARG A 133 20.27 1.64 0.27
C ARG A 133 19.46 1.66 1.55
N VAL A 134 18.55 2.64 1.72
CA VAL A 134 17.72 2.74 2.93
C VAL A 134 16.75 1.56 3.07
N TRP A 135 16.48 0.85 1.97
CA TRP A 135 15.54 -0.26 1.93
C TRP A 135 16.17 -1.64 2.14
N PHE A 136 17.51 -1.75 2.18
CA PHE A 136 18.19 -3.05 2.31
C PHE A 136 18.06 -3.69 3.69
N ASP A 137 17.74 -2.91 4.72
CA ASP A 137 17.57 -3.38 6.10
C ASP A 137 16.11 -3.32 6.59
N ALA A 138 15.16 -3.20 5.65
CA ALA A 138 13.73 -2.97 5.90
C ALA A 138 12.97 -4.14 6.57
#